data_AF-A0A5E3XA33-F1
#
_entry.id   AF-A0A5E3XA33-F1
#
_cell.length_a   1.000
_cell.length_b   1.000
_cell.length_c   1.000
_cell.angle_alpha   90.00
_cell.angle_beta   90.00
_cell.angle_gamma   90.00
#
_symmetry.space_group_name_H-M   'P 1'
#
loop_
_entity.id
_entity.type
_entity.pdbx_description
1 polymer ?
#
loop_
_entity_poly.entity_id
_entity_poly.type
_entity_poly.pdbx_seq_one_letter_code
_entity_poly.pdbx_strand_id
1 'polypeptide(L)'
;MTTKPPWMLDLEGQYDTYDDIFSFDHPEDAVVERTEEALRTSPARFLSDMRILFRNRVRCGTNRELWAHVAALDLFFKDNGLNDALVELLSDGDMFDEHPRYIHILLCVIKEVVDLNTNEVCQHKDYDPSAAFRGYQVVSVDSRIAQMLADMCCALWTHKDQMIDRHTNDQFFERSAKRLCYHFWDMTIGFRWSIVLNSPGFHREGLLAFRRLLILLWMRESQADEPTYELLLLILGETFYIEHPLNLDVMGDAAVAFLKKELCDCYEPAAILERLGGTFRFRAPDEFEGQMAPKILWLAQIILIQPCVFPYIGSSRVFEHMIAAIDEHAASTAVARVGWKSRRYLLTTVGSVTGEAPFSQGADPLIRQGVVRLLARSAMDAAYSSNISATDNQMSWDVWVDAVNQYIAMSGVLHFRQQTAPNKDNKPKRSTLLKLFEKEMRTFWYPTLFALRAVPHSEQKAALVDGWFDFGRLMGLVESDERAVFERERKMYCSWRACEYHVRKAQSGMRVCAGCGEVRYCSRPCQQKDWKEGKHKDVCKRLKDAPHVPRATT
;
A
#
# COMPACT_ATOMS: atom_id res chain seq x y z
N MET A 1 29.86 25.03 11.03
CA MET A 1 31.05 24.60 11.80
C MET A 1 30.60 23.42 12.66
N THR A 2 30.73 22.20 12.14
CA THR A 2 30.37 20.98 12.85
C THR A 2 31.43 20.75 13.92
N THR A 3 31.06 20.90 15.19
CA THR A 3 31.87 20.46 16.32
C THR A 3 32.18 18.98 16.13
N LYS A 4 33.46 18.63 16.14
CA LYS A 4 33.89 17.23 16.20
C LYS A 4 33.10 16.55 17.35
N PRO A 5 32.51 15.37 17.13
CA PRO A 5 31.79 14.70 18.20
C PRO A 5 32.72 14.48 19.41
N PRO A 6 32.23 14.56 20.66
CA PRO A 6 33.05 14.59 21.87
C PRO A 6 34.10 13.47 21.97
N TRP A 7 33.78 12.28 21.47
CA TRP A 7 34.69 11.13 21.44
C TRP A 7 35.91 11.31 20.52
N MET A 8 35.84 12.22 19.55
CA MET A 8 36.95 12.50 18.62
C MET A 8 38.07 13.29 19.29
N LEU A 9 37.78 14.00 20.39
CA LEU A 9 38.79 14.73 21.16
C LEU A 9 39.67 13.79 22.01
N ASP A 10 39.16 12.61 22.36
CA ASP A 10 39.87 11.63 23.20
C ASP A 10 40.83 10.72 22.41
N LEU A 11 40.65 10.61 21.08
CA LEU A 11 41.45 9.73 20.22
C LEU A 11 42.75 10.37 19.69
N GLU A 12 42.87 11.70 19.70
CA GLU A 12 44.03 12.42 19.16
C GLU A 12 45.35 12.17 19.95
N GLY A 13 45.31 11.39 21.05
CA GLY A 13 46.48 11.09 21.90
C GLY A 13 46.88 9.62 22.06
N GLN A 14 46.16 8.65 21.49
CA GLN A 14 46.40 7.21 21.75
C GLN A 14 46.86 6.37 20.55
N TYR A 15 46.77 6.87 19.32
CA TYR A 15 47.10 6.09 18.11
C TYR A 15 47.77 6.97 17.05
N ASP A 16 48.83 6.46 16.40
CA ASP A 16 49.69 7.24 15.50
C ASP A 16 49.05 7.53 14.13
N THR A 17 48.16 6.67 13.64
CA THR A 17 47.36 6.94 12.44
C THR A 17 45.95 6.35 12.53
N TYR A 18 45.00 6.98 11.84
CA TYR A 18 43.62 6.51 11.72
C TYR A 18 43.51 5.15 10.98
N ASP A 19 44.45 4.88 10.06
CA ASP A 19 44.54 3.60 9.35
C ASP A 19 45.01 2.44 10.26
N ASP A 20 45.75 2.71 11.34
CA ASP A 20 46.14 1.69 12.33
C ASP A 20 44.98 1.29 13.25
N ILE A 21 44.01 2.18 13.47
CA ILE A 21 42.79 1.86 14.24
C ILE A 21 41.79 1.10 13.36
N PHE A 22 41.80 1.26 12.03
CA PHE A 22 40.70 0.78 11.19
C PHE A 22 41.11 -0.07 9.96
N SER A 23 42.38 -0.41 9.79
CA SER A 23 42.84 -1.50 8.90
C SER A 23 42.46 -2.89 9.46
N PHE A 24 41.18 -3.06 9.78
CA PHE A 24 40.57 -4.30 10.25
C PHE A 24 40.00 -5.07 9.06
N ASP A 25 40.88 -5.53 8.19
CA ASP A 25 40.64 -6.70 7.36
C ASP A 25 40.56 -7.92 8.29
N HIS A 26 39.36 -8.15 8.83
CA HIS A 26 39.01 -9.14 9.85
C HIS A 26 39.70 -8.94 11.21
N PRO A 27 38.99 -8.99 12.36
CA PRO A 27 39.68 -9.29 13.61
C PRO A 27 40.42 -10.60 13.38
N GLU A 28 41.76 -10.65 13.57
CA GLU A 28 42.57 -11.88 13.39
C GLU A 28 41.71 -13.12 13.61
N ASP A 29 41.48 -13.93 12.57
CA ASP A 29 40.48 -15.01 12.58
C ASP A 29 40.56 -15.86 13.87
N ALA A 30 41.77 -16.02 14.41
CA ALA A 30 42.06 -16.66 15.69
C ALA A 30 41.36 -16.08 16.94
N VAL A 31 41.05 -14.78 17.01
CA VAL A 31 40.29 -14.18 18.12
C VAL A 31 38.81 -14.51 17.98
N VAL A 32 38.26 -14.39 16.77
CA VAL A 32 36.86 -14.76 16.50
C VAL A 32 36.65 -16.24 16.72
N GLU A 33 37.53 -17.11 16.18
CA GLU A 33 37.48 -18.57 16.38
C GLU A 33 37.55 -18.95 17.86
N ARG A 34 38.42 -18.32 18.66
CA ARG A 34 38.47 -18.56 20.12
C ARG A 34 37.19 -18.13 20.82
N THR A 35 36.60 -17.04 20.36
CA THR A 35 35.39 -16.46 20.94
C THR A 35 34.16 -17.28 20.54
N GLU A 36 34.12 -17.81 19.32
CA GLU A 36 33.16 -18.81 18.86
C GLU A 36 33.27 -20.11 19.66
N GLU A 37 34.49 -20.60 19.88
CA GLU A 37 34.69 -21.82 20.67
C GLU A 37 34.24 -21.61 22.12
N ALA A 38 34.51 -20.43 22.70
CA ALA A 38 33.98 -20.06 24.02
C ALA A 38 32.44 -20.02 24.03
N LEU A 39 31.81 -19.48 22.98
CA LEU A 39 30.36 -19.47 22.81
C LEU A 39 29.77 -20.89 22.69
N ARG A 40 30.43 -21.78 21.95
CA ARG A 40 30.02 -23.19 21.79
C ARG A 40 30.18 -24.00 23.06
N THR A 41 31.30 -23.81 23.78
CA THR A 41 31.66 -24.62 24.94
C THR A 41 31.07 -24.10 26.26
N SER A 42 30.88 -22.78 26.38
CA SER A 42 30.38 -22.16 27.61
C SER A 42 29.58 -20.88 27.32
N PRO A 43 28.34 -20.98 26.78
CA PRO A 43 27.51 -19.82 26.45
C PRO A 43 27.32 -18.85 27.63
N ALA A 44 27.07 -19.37 28.84
CA ALA A 44 26.87 -18.53 30.03
C ALA A 44 28.11 -17.68 30.38
N ARG A 45 29.31 -18.28 30.26
CA ARG A 45 30.57 -17.56 30.49
C ARG A 45 30.81 -16.53 29.39
N PHE A 46 30.62 -16.92 28.13
CA PHE A 46 30.71 -15.99 27.00
C PHE A 46 29.82 -14.76 27.19
N LEU A 47 28.54 -14.95 27.56
CA LEU A 47 27.61 -13.83 27.76
C LEU A 47 28.04 -12.98 28.96
N SER A 48 28.58 -13.58 30.02
CA SER A 48 29.16 -12.85 31.16
C SER A 48 30.37 -12.01 30.74
N ASP A 49 31.29 -12.58 29.96
CA ASP A 49 32.50 -11.90 29.48
C ASP A 49 32.11 -10.75 28.56
N MET A 50 31.16 -10.97 27.63
CA MET A 50 30.61 -9.92 26.78
C MET A 50 29.97 -8.78 27.58
N ARG A 51 29.19 -9.07 28.63
CA ARG A 51 28.61 -8.04 29.52
C ARG A 51 29.68 -7.22 30.23
N ILE A 52 30.74 -7.87 30.72
CA ILE A 52 31.87 -7.19 31.37
C ILE A 52 32.56 -6.27 30.35
N LEU A 53 32.84 -6.78 29.14
CA LEU A 53 33.46 -6.02 28.07
C LEU A 53 32.62 -4.84 27.64
N PHE A 54 31.29 -5.01 27.57
CA PHE A 54 30.36 -3.94 27.26
C PHE A 54 30.35 -2.87 28.36
N ARG A 55 30.18 -3.24 29.63
CA ARG A 55 30.17 -2.29 30.76
C ARG A 55 31.48 -1.52 30.91
N ASN A 56 32.60 -2.13 30.54
CA ASN A 56 33.93 -1.52 30.58
C ASN A 56 34.38 -0.94 29.24
N ARG A 57 33.50 -0.87 28.22
CA ARG A 57 33.88 -0.44 26.88
C ARG A 57 34.30 1.03 26.90
N VAL A 58 35.34 1.34 26.13
CA VAL A 58 35.59 2.69 25.66
C VAL A 58 34.83 2.81 24.33
N ARG A 59 33.97 3.83 24.23
CA ARG A 59 33.07 4.02 23.09
C ARG A 59 33.84 4.16 21.78
N CYS A 60 33.15 3.87 20.67
CA CYS A 60 33.66 4.03 19.30
C CYS A 60 34.71 2.99 18.88
N GLY A 61 34.61 1.77 19.41
CA GLY A 61 35.24 0.60 18.82
C GLY A 61 36.68 0.30 19.23
N THR A 62 37.16 0.86 20.33
CA THR A 62 38.51 0.54 20.86
C THR A 62 38.57 -0.80 21.63
N ASN A 63 37.42 -1.43 21.91
CA ASN A 63 37.37 -2.73 22.60
C ASN A 63 37.33 -3.92 21.60
N ARG A 64 38.49 -4.26 21.01
CA ARG A 64 38.65 -5.37 20.04
C ARG A 64 38.04 -6.70 20.52
N GLU A 65 38.07 -6.96 21.82
CA GLU A 65 37.48 -8.17 22.41
C GLU A 65 35.96 -8.15 22.34
N LEU A 66 35.31 -7.02 22.67
CA LEU A 66 33.85 -6.88 22.54
C LEU A 66 33.37 -7.10 21.10
N TRP A 67 34.14 -6.64 20.12
CA TRP A 67 33.86 -6.86 18.71
C TRP A 67 33.94 -8.32 18.31
N ALA A 68 34.96 -9.03 18.78
CA ALA A 68 35.07 -10.46 18.52
C ALA A 68 33.89 -11.23 19.13
N HIS A 69 33.38 -10.81 20.30
CA HIS A 69 32.18 -11.39 20.90
C HIS A 69 30.93 -11.13 20.05
N VAL A 70 30.69 -9.88 19.64
CA VAL A 70 29.52 -9.56 18.80
C VAL A 70 29.60 -10.23 17.42
N ALA A 71 30.80 -10.35 16.84
CA ALA A 71 31.00 -11.11 15.60
C ALA A 71 30.77 -12.62 15.78
N ALA A 72 31.21 -13.21 16.91
CA ALA A 72 30.96 -14.62 17.20
C ALA A 72 29.48 -14.93 17.42
N LEU A 73 28.69 -13.97 17.94
CA LEU A 73 27.23 -14.11 18.07
C LEU A 73 26.54 -14.29 16.72
N ASP A 74 27.01 -13.61 15.67
CA ASP A 74 26.49 -13.74 14.30
C ASP A 74 26.67 -15.16 13.72
N LEU A 75 27.52 -15.99 14.33
CA LEU A 75 27.83 -17.34 13.88
C LEU A 75 27.16 -18.44 14.71
N PHE A 76 26.50 -18.10 15.82
CA PHE A 76 25.94 -19.09 16.74
C PHE A 76 24.53 -18.72 17.23
N PHE A 77 23.53 -19.23 16.52
CA PHE A 77 22.12 -19.01 16.84
C PHE A 77 21.48 -20.25 17.48
N LYS A 78 21.56 -20.34 18.82
CA LYS A 78 20.67 -21.19 19.64
C LYS A 78 20.29 -20.45 20.92
N ASP A 79 19.05 -20.66 21.35
CA ASP A 79 18.30 -19.91 22.39
C ASP A 79 18.83 -20.11 23.84
N ASN A 80 20.14 -19.95 24.05
CA ASN A 80 20.84 -20.21 25.30
C ASN A 80 21.10 -18.91 26.11
N GLY A 81 20.09 -18.05 26.26
CA GLY A 81 20.21 -16.81 27.05
C GLY A 81 20.73 -15.58 26.28
N LEU A 82 20.80 -15.65 24.95
CA LEU A 82 21.18 -14.53 24.08
C LEU A 82 20.25 -13.32 24.27
N ASN A 83 18.95 -13.56 24.47
CA ASN A 83 17.95 -12.51 24.71
C ASN A 83 18.32 -11.62 25.91
N ASP A 84 18.74 -12.23 27.01
CA ASP A 84 19.09 -11.47 28.23
C ASP A 84 20.36 -10.63 28.04
N ALA A 85 21.25 -11.03 27.14
CA ALA A 85 22.42 -10.24 26.82
C ALA A 85 22.09 -9.11 25.83
N LEU A 86 21.26 -9.36 24.82
CA LEU A 86 20.81 -8.32 23.89
C LEU A 86 19.97 -7.24 24.58
N VAL A 87 19.07 -7.64 25.49
CA VAL A 87 18.29 -6.69 26.30
C VAL A 87 19.23 -5.80 27.12
N GLU A 88 20.28 -6.36 27.73
CA GLU A 88 21.26 -5.59 28.48
C GLU A 88 22.06 -4.64 27.58
N LEU A 89 22.54 -5.13 26.43
CA LEU A 89 23.28 -4.32 25.45
C LEU A 89 22.47 -3.12 24.96
N LEU A 90 21.14 -3.27 24.83
CA LEU A 90 20.26 -2.21 24.36
C LEU A 90 19.74 -1.30 25.48
N SER A 91 19.80 -1.75 26.73
CA SER A 91 19.27 -1.00 27.88
C SER A 91 20.03 0.30 28.19
N ASP A 92 21.29 0.42 27.77
CA ASP A 92 22.08 1.65 27.93
C ASP A 92 21.60 2.79 27.02
N GLY A 93 20.83 2.49 25.95
CA GLY A 93 20.30 3.47 25.00
C GLY A 93 21.35 4.16 24.11
N ASP A 94 22.62 3.80 24.28
CA ASP A 94 23.77 4.41 23.60
C ASP A 94 24.39 3.50 22.52
N MET A 95 23.71 2.40 22.15
CA MET A 95 24.18 1.51 21.09
C MET A 95 24.53 2.25 19.81
N PHE A 96 23.75 3.29 19.46
CA PHE A 96 23.97 4.09 18.26
C PHE A 96 25.10 5.13 18.42
N ASP A 97 25.70 5.29 19.61
CA ASP A 97 26.94 6.06 19.79
C ASP A 97 28.19 5.27 19.37
N GLU A 98 28.06 3.98 19.08
CA GLU A 98 29.16 3.10 18.72
C GLU A 98 29.56 3.23 17.23
N HIS A 99 30.67 2.57 16.88
CA HIS A 99 31.14 2.55 15.50
C HIS A 99 30.08 1.92 14.56
N PRO A 100 29.85 2.45 13.35
CA PRO A 100 28.83 1.97 12.43
C PRO A 100 28.82 0.46 12.17
N ARG A 101 30.01 -0.14 11.99
CA ARG A 101 30.14 -1.59 11.78
C ARG A 101 29.70 -2.42 13.00
N TYR A 102 29.88 -1.92 14.23
CA TYR A 102 29.35 -2.57 15.44
C TYR A 102 27.82 -2.54 15.44
N ILE A 103 27.25 -1.35 15.18
CA ILE A 103 25.79 -1.17 15.06
C ILE A 103 25.21 -2.15 14.04
N HIS A 104 25.87 -2.31 12.89
CA HIS A 104 25.43 -3.23 11.83
C HIS A 104 25.37 -4.68 12.29
N ILE A 105 26.45 -5.19 12.87
CA ILE A 105 26.49 -6.59 13.33
C ILE A 105 25.42 -6.81 14.40
N LEU A 106 25.26 -5.86 15.32
CA LEU A 106 24.27 -5.96 16.37
C LEU A 106 22.83 -5.95 15.82
N LEU A 107 22.53 -5.12 14.82
CA LEU A 107 21.23 -5.15 14.13
C LEU A 107 20.98 -6.48 13.41
N CYS A 108 22.00 -7.09 12.79
CA CYS A 108 21.89 -8.44 12.22
C CYS A 108 21.56 -9.47 13.31
N VAL A 109 22.27 -9.46 14.43
CA VAL A 109 22.01 -10.39 15.55
C VAL A 109 20.59 -10.18 16.10
N ILE A 110 20.15 -8.94 16.30
CA ILE A 110 18.78 -8.62 16.74
C ILE A 110 17.76 -9.18 15.75
N LYS A 111 17.98 -8.98 14.45
CA LYS A 111 17.11 -9.51 13.41
C LYS A 111 16.94 -11.02 13.52
N GLU A 112 18.04 -11.76 13.55
CA GLU A 112 18.01 -13.22 13.62
C GLU A 112 17.34 -13.73 14.90
N VAL A 113 17.58 -13.08 16.04
CA VAL A 113 16.88 -13.40 17.29
C VAL A 113 15.37 -13.18 17.18
N VAL A 114 14.93 -12.06 16.62
CA VAL A 114 13.50 -11.76 16.44
C VAL A 114 12.85 -12.70 15.45
N ASP A 115 13.54 -13.05 14.36
CA ASP A 115 13.05 -14.00 13.37
C ASP A 115 12.86 -15.39 13.98
N LEU A 116 13.82 -15.88 14.77
CA LEU A 116 13.68 -17.15 15.49
C LEU A 116 12.45 -17.15 16.41
N ASN A 117 12.30 -16.10 17.21
CA ASN A 117 11.21 -15.99 18.18
C ASN A 117 9.84 -15.84 17.50
N THR A 118 9.75 -15.02 16.44
CA THR A 118 8.50 -14.88 15.68
C THR A 118 8.14 -16.17 14.95
N ASN A 119 9.12 -16.91 14.43
CA ASN A 119 8.91 -18.22 13.82
C ASN A 119 8.41 -19.27 14.83
N GLU A 120 8.96 -19.29 16.05
CA GLU A 120 8.45 -20.15 17.12
C GLU A 120 6.98 -19.83 17.46
N VAL A 121 6.64 -18.55 17.60
CA VAL A 121 5.25 -18.14 17.84
C VAL A 121 4.33 -18.56 16.70
N CYS A 122 4.79 -18.53 15.45
CA CYS A 122 4.01 -19.00 14.31
C CYS A 122 3.75 -20.51 14.29
N GLN A 123 4.57 -21.28 15.01
CA GLN A 123 4.37 -22.72 15.19
C GLN A 123 3.46 -23.04 16.39
N HIS A 124 3.11 -22.03 17.20
CA HIS A 124 2.22 -22.21 18.33
C HIS A 124 0.81 -22.60 17.86
N LYS A 125 0.18 -23.57 18.53
CA LYS A 125 -1.15 -24.09 18.18
C LYS A 125 -2.27 -23.04 18.15
N ASP A 126 -2.10 -21.98 18.94
CA ASP A 126 -3.07 -20.88 19.09
C ASP A 126 -2.75 -19.71 18.14
N TYR A 127 -1.72 -19.84 17.29
CA TYR A 127 -1.45 -18.88 16.23
C TYR A 127 -2.53 -18.98 15.14
N ASP A 128 -3.38 -17.96 15.02
CA ASP A 128 -4.28 -17.81 13.87
C ASP A 128 -3.65 -16.82 12.87
N PRO A 129 -3.19 -17.28 11.68
CA PRO A 129 -2.70 -16.38 10.64
C PRO A 129 -3.75 -15.31 10.30
N SER A 130 -5.03 -15.67 10.28
CA SER A 130 -6.13 -14.77 9.95
C SER A 130 -6.35 -13.69 10.99
N ALA A 131 -6.08 -13.99 12.27
CA ALA A 131 -6.21 -13.03 13.36
C ALA A 131 -5.03 -12.05 13.36
N ALA A 132 -3.80 -12.55 13.15
CA ALA A 132 -2.61 -11.72 12.98
C ALA A 132 -2.81 -10.65 11.90
N PHE A 133 -3.51 -10.98 10.80
CA PHE A 133 -3.84 -10.02 9.75
C PHE A 133 -4.86 -8.94 10.16
N ARG A 134 -5.77 -9.27 11.09
CA ARG A 134 -6.73 -8.32 11.67
C ARG A 134 -6.12 -7.44 12.77
N GLY A 135 -4.82 -7.58 13.04
CA GLY A 135 -4.15 -6.85 14.12
C GLY A 135 -4.43 -7.43 15.51
N TYR A 136 -5.08 -8.59 15.61
CA TYR A 136 -5.37 -9.24 16.88
C TYR A 136 -4.74 -10.62 16.88
N GLN A 137 -3.68 -10.83 17.65
CA GLN A 137 -3.15 -12.17 17.87
C GLN A 137 -3.13 -12.52 19.34
N VAL A 138 -3.57 -13.74 19.68
CA VAL A 138 -3.62 -14.21 21.07
C VAL A 138 -2.22 -14.52 21.59
N VAL A 139 -1.33 -14.95 20.69
CA VAL A 139 0.07 -15.23 20.97
C VAL A 139 0.95 -14.05 20.58
N SER A 140 1.92 -13.72 21.43
CA SER A 140 2.91 -12.67 21.20
C SER A 140 4.31 -13.21 21.45
N VAL A 141 5.32 -12.48 20.99
CA VAL A 141 6.71 -12.75 21.39
C VAL A 141 6.91 -12.47 22.88
N ASP A 142 8.01 -12.99 23.46
CA ASP A 142 8.44 -12.66 24.82
C ASP A 142 8.46 -11.14 25.03
N SER A 143 7.85 -10.68 26.12
CA SER A 143 7.76 -9.25 26.46
C SER A 143 9.12 -8.54 26.49
N ARG A 144 10.20 -9.24 26.83
CA ARG A 144 11.56 -8.68 26.83
C ARG A 144 12.05 -8.39 25.41
N ILE A 145 11.72 -9.23 24.44
CA ILE A 145 12.07 -9.00 23.03
C ILE A 145 11.27 -7.83 22.47
N ALA A 146 9.99 -7.75 22.82
CA ALA A 146 9.16 -6.61 22.43
C ALA A 146 9.66 -5.29 23.05
N GLN A 147 10.03 -5.30 24.33
CA GLN A 147 10.64 -4.16 25.03
C GLN A 147 11.96 -3.76 24.39
N MET A 148 12.83 -4.73 24.12
CA MET A 148 14.11 -4.54 23.44
C MET A 148 13.93 -3.83 22.08
N LEU A 149 12.98 -4.27 21.27
CA LEU A 149 12.69 -3.63 19.97
C LEU A 149 12.11 -2.22 20.12
N ALA A 150 11.26 -2.01 21.12
CA ALA A 150 10.70 -0.69 21.44
C ALA A 150 11.81 0.30 21.86
N ASP A 151 12.72 -0.13 22.73
CA ASP A 151 13.87 0.66 23.17
C ASP A 151 14.86 0.93 22.04
N MET A 152 15.15 -0.07 21.20
CA MET A 152 15.94 0.10 19.99
C MET A 152 15.33 1.15 19.06
N CYS A 153 14.02 1.13 18.84
CA CYS A 153 13.33 2.13 18.02
C CYS A 153 13.46 3.54 18.62
N CYS A 154 13.30 3.68 19.93
CA CYS A 154 13.53 4.96 20.63
C CYS A 154 14.96 5.45 20.45
N ALA A 155 15.95 4.59 20.68
CA ALA A 155 17.36 4.93 20.54
C ALA A 155 17.70 5.31 19.09
N LEU A 156 17.24 4.55 18.10
CA LEU A 156 17.47 4.85 16.69
C LEU A 156 16.82 6.17 16.28
N TRP A 157 15.62 6.48 16.77
CA TRP A 157 14.96 7.74 16.48
C TRP A 157 15.69 8.97 17.05
N THR A 158 16.29 8.83 18.24
CA THR A 158 17.17 9.86 18.82
C THR A 158 18.38 10.11 17.93
N HIS A 159 18.91 9.06 17.28
CA HIS A 159 20.07 9.09 16.38
C HIS A 159 19.71 9.05 14.89
N LYS A 160 18.51 9.52 14.52
CA LYS A 160 18.00 9.45 13.14
C LYS A 160 18.86 10.20 12.12
N ASP A 161 19.68 11.15 12.56
CA ASP A 161 20.65 11.86 11.73
C ASP A 161 21.70 10.92 11.13
N GLN A 162 21.99 9.79 11.79
CA GLN A 162 22.85 8.74 11.26
C GLN A 162 22.25 8.01 10.05
N MET A 163 20.94 8.13 9.84
CA MET A 163 20.22 7.55 8.69
C MET A 163 20.16 8.51 7.49
N ILE A 164 20.63 9.75 7.65
CA ILE A 164 20.66 10.76 6.59
C ILE A 164 21.94 10.59 5.78
N ASP A 165 21.82 10.60 4.45
CA ASP A 165 22.97 10.46 3.56
C ASP A 165 24.03 11.53 3.84
N ARG A 166 25.31 11.15 3.71
CA ARG A 166 26.48 12.01 4.00
C ARG A 166 26.62 12.36 5.47
N HIS A 167 26.07 11.54 6.37
CA HIS A 167 26.37 11.62 7.79
C HIS A 167 27.89 11.47 8.01
N THR A 168 28.42 12.03 9.11
CA THR A 168 29.87 11.96 9.40
C THR A 168 30.38 10.53 9.48
N ASN A 169 29.51 9.59 9.89
CA ASN A 169 29.80 8.15 9.92
C ASN A 169 30.17 7.56 8.56
N ASP A 170 29.75 8.17 7.45
CA ASP A 170 30.12 7.71 6.11
C ASP A 170 31.63 7.87 5.82
N GLN A 171 32.35 8.70 6.60
CA GLN A 171 33.81 8.81 6.55
C GLN A 171 34.52 7.61 7.21
N PHE A 172 33.84 6.93 8.13
CA PHE A 172 34.38 5.82 8.92
C PHE A 172 33.94 4.47 8.33
N PHE A 173 32.74 4.41 7.77
CA PHE A 173 32.19 3.23 7.14
C PHE A 173 31.41 3.63 5.89
N GLU A 174 31.95 3.31 4.71
CA GLU A 174 31.37 3.77 3.45
C GLU A 174 29.89 3.37 3.36
N ARG A 175 29.03 4.37 3.10
CA ARG A 175 27.57 4.21 3.02
C ARG A 175 26.94 3.74 4.34
N SER A 176 27.52 4.07 5.48
CA SER A 176 26.98 3.79 6.82
C SER A 176 25.50 4.13 6.92
N ALA A 177 25.10 5.34 6.51
CA ALA A 177 23.70 5.77 6.61
C ALA A 177 22.76 4.90 5.76
N LYS A 178 23.15 4.63 4.51
CA LYS A 178 22.40 3.79 3.59
C LYS A 178 22.27 2.35 4.10
N ARG A 179 23.36 1.77 4.61
CA ARG A 179 23.32 0.40 5.14
C ARG A 179 22.52 0.33 6.45
N LEU A 180 22.58 1.34 7.32
CA LEU A 180 21.73 1.42 8.51
C LEU A 180 20.24 1.47 8.12
N CYS A 181 19.88 2.28 7.13
CA CYS A 181 18.54 2.29 6.55
C CYS A 181 18.13 0.93 5.99
N TYR A 182 19.05 0.26 5.26
CA TYR A 182 18.80 -1.07 4.71
C TYR A 182 18.53 -2.11 5.79
N HIS A 183 19.35 -2.18 6.83
CA HIS A 183 19.14 -3.15 7.92
C HIS A 183 17.84 -2.88 8.67
N PHE A 184 17.53 -1.62 8.96
CA PHE A 184 16.27 -1.30 9.61
C PHE A 184 15.06 -1.61 8.71
N TRP A 185 15.16 -1.35 7.40
CA TRP A 185 14.16 -1.76 6.42
C TRP A 185 14.00 -3.29 6.38
N ASP A 186 15.11 -4.03 6.33
CA ASP A 186 15.13 -5.49 6.24
C ASP A 186 14.49 -6.13 7.49
N MET A 187 14.84 -5.65 8.68
CA MET A 187 14.16 -5.99 9.93
C MET A 187 12.66 -5.67 9.85
N THR A 188 12.33 -4.49 9.35
CA THR A 188 10.94 -4.04 9.25
C THR A 188 10.12 -4.92 8.33
N ILE A 189 10.65 -5.34 7.19
CA ILE A 189 9.92 -6.20 6.24
C ILE A 189 9.94 -7.67 6.67
N GLY A 190 11.03 -8.14 7.28
CA GLY A 190 11.18 -9.52 7.73
C GLY A 190 10.29 -9.87 8.93
N PHE A 191 10.03 -8.90 9.81
CA PHE A 191 9.32 -9.17 11.06
C PHE A 191 7.81 -9.29 10.88
N ARG A 192 7.23 -10.23 11.64
CA ARG A 192 5.78 -10.33 11.83
C ARG A 192 5.32 -9.35 12.92
N TRP A 193 5.27 -8.07 12.57
CA TRP A 193 4.97 -6.98 13.52
C TRP A 193 3.66 -7.15 14.29
N SER A 194 2.65 -7.81 13.72
CA SER A 194 1.41 -8.12 14.46
C SER A 194 1.63 -8.99 15.70
N ILE A 195 2.68 -9.81 15.74
CA ILE A 195 3.04 -10.63 16.91
C ILE A 195 3.86 -9.80 17.91
N VAL A 196 4.74 -8.95 17.39
CA VAL A 196 5.64 -8.09 18.20
C VAL A 196 4.85 -6.99 18.90
N LEU A 197 4.06 -6.23 18.14
CA LEU A 197 3.32 -5.05 18.61
C LEU A 197 2.12 -5.40 19.51
N ASN A 198 1.63 -6.65 19.46
CA ASN A 198 0.61 -7.14 20.40
C ASN A 198 1.20 -7.53 21.77
N SER A 199 2.53 -7.62 21.88
CA SER A 199 3.18 -7.91 23.16
C SER A 199 3.13 -6.69 24.08
N PRO A 200 2.76 -6.83 25.36
CA PRO A 200 2.71 -5.71 26.30
C PRO A 200 4.08 -5.08 26.59
N GLY A 201 5.16 -5.76 26.22
CA GLY A 201 6.51 -5.20 26.32
C GLY A 201 6.79 -4.12 25.27
N PHE A 202 6.04 -4.05 24.17
CA PHE A 202 6.25 -3.01 23.17
C PHE A 202 5.59 -1.70 23.62
N HIS A 203 6.33 -0.88 24.37
CA HIS A 203 5.77 0.34 24.97
C HIS A 203 5.44 1.43 23.94
N ARG A 204 4.60 2.37 24.38
CA ARG A 204 4.03 3.42 23.53
C ARG A 204 5.07 4.35 22.91
N GLU A 205 6.11 4.72 23.64
CA GLU A 205 7.15 5.61 23.09
C GLU A 205 7.94 4.91 21.98
N GLY A 206 8.21 3.62 22.15
CA GLY A 206 8.79 2.76 21.11
C GLY A 206 7.90 2.66 19.88
N LEU A 207 6.58 2.55 20.05
CA LEU A 207 5.62 2.56 18.94
C LEU A 207 5.61 3.88 18.18
N LEU A 208 5.64 5.00 18.88
CA LEU A 208 5.74 6.31 18.25
C LEU A 208 7.07 6.48 17.51
N ALA A 209 8.19 6.07 18.11
CA ALA A 209 9.49 6.08 17.46
C ALA A 209 9.52 5.19 16.22
N PHE A 210 8.96 3.99 16.30
CA PHE A 210 8.84 3.07 15.17
C PHE A 210 8.05 3.69 14.02
N ARG A 211 6.86 4.27 14.28
CA ARG A 211 6.07 4.97 13.26
C ARG A 211 6.83 6.11 12.57
N ARG A 212 7.63 6.87 13.33
CA ARG A 212 8.46 7.96 12.78
C ARG A 212 9.59 7.43 11.89
N LEU A 213 10.22 6.33 12.29
CA LEU A 213 11.25 5.66 11.49
C LEU A 213 10.66 5.09 10.18
N LEU A 214 9.43 4.56 10.22
CA LEU A 214 8.71 4.12 9.02
C LEU A 214 8.46 5.28 8.05
N ILE A 215 8.02 6.45 8.55
CA ILE A 215 7.85 7.65 7.73
C ILE A 215 9.18 8.10 7.15
N LEU A 216 10.24 8.15 7.96
CA LEU A 216 11.57 8.57 7.53
C LEU A 216 12.09 7.70 6.37
N LEU A 217 12.00 6.38 6.51
CA LEU A 217 12.39 5.45 5.45
C LEU A 217 11.46 5.53 4.24
N TRP A 218 10.14 5.62 4.44
CA TRP A 218 9.18 5.73 3.34
C TRP A 218 9.37 7.00 2.53
N MET A 219 9.81 8.11 3.13
CA MET A 219 10.09 9.36 2.43
C MET A 219 11.47 9.43 1.78
N ARG A 220 12.36 8.46 2.02
CA ARG A 220 13.71 8.40 1.42
C ARG A 220 13.65 8.08 -0.07
N GLU A 221 14.31 8.85 -0.92
CA GLU A 221 14.35 8.58 -2.37
C GLU A 221 14.92 7.19 -2.66
N SER A 222 14.20 6.40 -3.45
CA SER A 222 14.66 5.05 -3.85
C SER A 222 15.69 5.18 -4.95
N GLN A 223 16.88 4.59 -4.73
CA GLN A 223 17.83 4.36 -5.81
C GLN A 223 17.47 3.06 -6.56
N ALA A 224 17.95 2.88 -7.79
CA ALA A 224 17.58 1.74 -8.65
C ALA A 224 17.94 0.36 -8.04
N ASP A 225 18.94 0.31 -7.16
CA ASP A 225 19.41 -0.89 -6.48
C ASP A 225 18.94 -0.97 -5.02
N GLU A 226 18.02 -0.10 -4.59
CA GLU A 226 17.53 -0.06 -3.21
C GLU A 226 16.25 -0.88 -3.02
N PRO A 227 16.03 -1.35 -1.79
CA PRO A 227 14.79 -2.02 -1.44
C PRO A 227 13.55 -1.17 -1.70
N THR A 228 12.42 -1.85 -1.88
CA THR A 228 11.12 -1.21 -2.11
C THR A 228 10.55 -0.72 -0.79
N TYR A 229 10.60 0.59 -0.58
CA TYR A 229 10.11 1.25 0.62
C TYR A 229 8.58 1.39 0.64
N GLU A 230 7.90 1.03 -0.45
CA GLU A 230 6.45 1.12 -0.58
C GLU A 230 5.70 0.22 0.42
N LEU A 231 6.31 -0.91 0.81
CA LEU A 231 5.77 -1.80 1.84
C LEU A 231 5.77 -1.16 3.23
N LEU A 232 6.57 -0.12 3.49
CA LEU A 232 6.60 0.53 4.80
C LEU A 232 5.31 1.26 5.13
N LEU A 233 4.60 1.78 4.12
CA LEU A 233 3.29 2.40 4.34
C LEU A 233 2.26 1.38 4.84
N LEU A 234 2.38 0.11 4.40
CA LEU A 234 1.55 -0.96 4.95
C LEU A 234 1.78 -1.12 6.44
N ILE A 235 3.05 -1.31 6.82
CA ILE A 235 3.44 -1.60 8.20
C ILE A 235 3.05 -0.42 9.10
N LEU A 236 3.22 0.81 8.61
CA LEU A 236 2.71 1.99 9.29
C LEU A 236 1.21 1.88 9.55
N GLY A 237 0.44 1.41 8.57
CA GLY A 237 -1.00 1.19 8.73
C GLY A 237 -1.30 0.15 9.79
N GLU A 238 -0.58 -0.97 9.78
CA GLU A 238 -0.72 -2.02 10.79
C GLU A 238 -0.50 -1.50 12.21
N THR A 239 0.48 -0.60 12.41
CA THR A 239 0.73 -0.03 13.73
C THR A 239 -0.48 0.72 14.30
N PHE A 240 -1.31 1.37 13.47
CA PHE A 240 -2.52 2.06 13.93
C PHE A 240 -3.67 1.10 14.22
N TYR A 241 -3.81 0.05 13.40
CA TYR A 241 -4.81 -0.99 13.61
C TYR A 241 -4.61 -1.74 14.92
N ILE A 242 -3.36 -1.99 15.33
CA ILE A 242 -3.06 -2.71 16.56
C ILE A 242 -3.42 -1.89 17.81
N GLU A 243 -3.22 -0.56 17.78
CA GLU A 243 -3.60 0.32 18.89
C GLU A 243 -5.14 0.42 19.02
N HIS A 244 -5.87 0.32 17.91
CA HIS A 244 -7.33 0.54 17.85
C HIS A 244 -8.09 -0.45 16.92
N PRO A 245 -8.11 -1.77 17.21
CA PRO A 245 -8.52 -2.81 16.26
C PRO A 245 -10.01 -2.82 15.86
N LEU A 246 -10.87 -2.04 16.52
CA LEU A 246 -12.33 -2.14 16.40
C LEU A 246 -13.06 -0.81 16.17
N ASN A 247 -12.35 0.32 16.11
CA ASN A 247 -13.00 1.63 15.99
C ASN A 247 -12.30 2.49 14.93
N LEU A 248 -12.78 2.39 13.69
CA LEU A 248 -12.27 3.15 12.55
C LEU A 248 -12.36 4.66 12.78
N ASP A 249 -13.38 5.13 13.51
CA ASP A 249 -13.59 6.55 13.79
C ASP A 249 -12.53 7.07 14.78
N VAL A 250 -12.32 6.38 15.90
CA VAL A 250 -11.30 6.74 16.91
C VAL A 250 -9.87 6.56 16.36
N MET A 251 -9.65 5.52 15.56
CA MET A 251 -8.39 5.31 14.86
C MET A 251 -8.07 6.46 13.91
N GLY A 252 -9.09 7.10 13.35
CA GLY A 252 -8.98 8.26 12.47
C GLY A 252 -8.28 9.43 13.15
N ASP A 253 -8.77 9.89 14.31
CA ASP A 253 -8.27 11.13 14.93
C ASP A 253 -6.80 11.06 15.36
N ALA A 254 -6.39 9.95 15.99
CA ALA A 254 -5.02 9.76 16.44
C ALA A 254 -4.05 9.64 15.26
N ALA A 255 -4.43 8.90 14.21
CA ALA A 255 -3.63 8.76 13.00
C ALA A 255 -3.55 10.06 12.20
N VAL A 256 -4.64 10.81 12.09
CA VAL A 256 -4.70 12.14 11.47
C VAL A 256 -3.75 13.10 12.20
N ALA A 257 -3.84 13.17 13.54
CA ALA A 257 -2.97 14.05 14.32
C ALA A 257 -1.49 13.68 14.19
N PHE A 258 -1.18 12.38 14.22
CA PHE A 258 0.19 11.89 14.05
C PHE A 258 0.74 12.19 12.66
N LEU A 259 0.03 11.83 11.59
CA LEU A 259 0.48 12.04 10.21
C LEU A 259 0.58 13.53 9.89
N LYS A 260 -0.33 14.36 10.39
CA LYS A 260 -0.20 15.81 10.23
C LYS A 260 1.14 16.29 10.82
N LYS A 261 1.44 15.92 12.05
CA LYS A 261 2.65 16.37 12.76
C LYS A 261 3.94 15.79 12.18
N GLU A 262 3.98 14.49 11.91
CA GLU A 262 5.23 13.78 11.62
C GLU A 262 5.47 13.60 10.11
N LEU A 263 4.44 13.79 9.27
CA LEU A 263 4.55 13.73 7.81
C LEU A 263 4.29 15.10 7.18
N CYS A 264 3.12 15.71 7.41
CA CYS A 264 2.76 16.95 6.72
C CYS A 264 3.55 18.19 7.17
N ASP A 265 3.89 18.29 8.45
CA ASP A 265 4.69 19.42 8.97
C ASP A 265 6.20 19.24 8.69
N CYS A 266 6.64 18.03 8.32
CA CYS A 266 8.06 17.69 8.12
C CYS A 266 8.48 17.58 6.66
N TYR A 267 7.56 17.30 5.73
CA TYR A 267 7.89 17.04 4.32
C TYR A 267 7.05 17.90 3.36
N GLU A 268 7.60 18.18 2.19
CA GLU A 268 6.89 18.91 1.14
C GLU A 268 5.64 18.13 0.66
N PRO A 269 4.45 18.75 0.62
CA PRO A 269 3.23 18.06 0.18
C PRO A 269 3.31 17.41 -1.21
N ALA A 270 4.05 18.02 -2.14
CA ALA A 270 4.27 17.45 -3.46
C ALA A 270 5.05 16.12 -3.40
N ALA A 271 6.11 16.07 -2.59
CA ALA A 271 6.92 14.87 -2.39
C ALA A 271 6.11 13.76 -1.71
N ILE A 272 5.27 14.11 -0.72
CA ILE A 272 4.35 13.15 -0.07
C ILE A 272 3.44 12.48 -1.11
N LEU A 273 2.80 13.27 -1.98
CA LEU A 273 1.91 12.72 -3.00
C LEU A 273 2.64 11.92 -4.08
N GLU A 274 3.87 12.31 -4.43
CA GLU A 274 4.71 11.54 -5.36
C GLU A 274 5.07 10.18 -4.77
N ARG A 275 5.49 10.11 -3.50
CA ARG A 275 5.77 8.86 -2.79
C ARG A 275 4.53 7.99 -2.64
N LEU A 276 3.37 8.61 -2.34
CA LEU A 276 2.09 7.90 -2.30
C LEU A 276 1.72 7.32 -3.68
N GLY A 277 1.89 8.09 -4.76
CA GLY A 277 1.70 7.61 -6.13
C GLY A 277 2.69 6.49 -6.52
N GLY A 278 3.94 6.55 -6.03
CA GLY A 278 4.92 5.45 -6.14
C GLY A 278 4.43 4.17 -5.46
N THR A 279 3.88 4.30 -4.24
CA THR A 279 3.32 3.18 -3.46
C THR A 279 2.24 2.42 -4.23
N PHE A 280 1.34 3.11 -4.93
CA PHE A 280 0.31 2.44 -5.74
C PHE A 280 0.82 1.92 -7.09
N ARG A 281 1.97 2.38 -7.59
CA ARG A 281 2.61 1.80 -8.79
C ARG A 281 3.40 0.54 -8.49
N PHE A 282 3.81 0.37 -7.24
CA PHE A 282 4.54 -0.80 -6.79
C PHE A 282 3.63 -2.03 -6.80
N ARG A 283 4.11 -3.09 -7.49
CA ARG A 283 3.46 -4.39 -7.50
C ARG A 283 4.05 -5.22 -6.37
N ALA A 284 3.30 -5.31 -5.27
CA ALA A 284 3.65 -6.24 -4.21
C ALA A 284 3.58 -7.69 -4.74
N PRO A 285 4.41 -8.62 -4.21
CA PRO A 285 4.28 -10.05 -4.52
C PRO A 285 2.86 -10.56 -4.20
N ASP A 286 2.37 -11.57 -4.91
CA ASP A 286 0.99 -12.07 -4.82
C ASP A 286 0.52 -12.38 -3.37
N GLU A 287 1.44 -12.80 -2.50
CA GLU A 287 1.17 -13.10 -1.08
C GLU A 287 0.63 -11.91 -0.28
N PHE A 288 0.89 -10.69 -0.77
CA PHE A 288 0.61 -9.45 -0.09
C PHE A 288 -0.66 -8.73 -0.62
N GLU A 289 -1.08 -9.03 -1.85
CA GLU A 289 -2.01 -8.19 -2.62
C GLU A 289 -3.41 -8.05 -1.99
N GLY A 290 -3.99 -9.16 -1.51
CA GLY A 290 -5.38 -9.19 -1.04
C GLY A 290 -5.63 -8.49 0.31
N GLN A 291 -4.58 -8.32 1.12
CA GLN A 291 -4.72 -7.86 2.50
C GLN A 291 -4.19 -6.43 2.71
N MET A 292 -3.26 -6.01 1.86
CA MET A 292 -2.63 -4.70 1.94
C MET A 292 -3.54 -3.56 1.49
N ALA A 293 -4.36 -3.81 0.47
CA ALA A 293 -5.13 -2.75 -0.18
C ALA A 293 -5.98 -1.94 0.82
N PRO A 294 -6.75 -2.54 1.75
CA PRO A 294 -7.55 -1.76 2.71
C PRO A 294 -6.72 -0.89 3.65
N LYS A 295 -5.57 -1.38 4.15
CA LYS A 295 -4.73 -0.66 5.11
C LYS A 295 -4.02 0.52 4.44
N ILE A 296 -3.45 0.28 3.25
CA ILE A 296 -2.83 1.32 2.44
C ILE A 296 -3.88 2.35 2.00
N LEU A 297 -5.05 1.92 1.52
CA LEU A 297 -6.10 2.85 1.08
C LEU A 297 -6.63 3.70 2.23
N TRP A 298 -6.75 3.13 3.44
CA TRP A 298 -7.14 3.88 4.63
C TRP A 298 -6.08 4.92 5.03
N LEU A 299 -4.79 4.57 5.06
CA LEU A 299 -3.74 5.56 5.32
C LEU A 299 -3.66 6.62 4.22
N ALA A 300 -3.77 6.21 2.95
CA ALA A 300 -3.82 7.12 1.82
C ALA A 300 -4.99 8.09 1.96
N GLN A 301 -6.15 7.63 2.43
CA GLN A 301 -7.28 8.52 2.75
C GLN A 301 -6.88 9.59 3.76
N ILE A 302 -6.28 9.21 4.88
CA ILE A 302 -5.87 10.17 5.93
C ILE A 302 -4.87 11.19 5.38
N ILE A 303 -3.92 10.76 4.56
CA ILE A 303 -2.95 11.65 3.91
C ILE A 303 -3.66 12.59 2.92
N LEU A 304 -4.58 12.06 2.11
CA LEU A 304 -5.22 12.80 1.03
C LEU A 304 -6.26 13.82 1.49
N ILE A 305 -6.80 13.68 2.70
CA ILE A 305 -7.70 14.67 3.31
C ILE A 305 -6.95 15.82 4.00
N GLN A 306 -5.62 15.81 4.05
CA GLN A 306 -4.87 16.89 4.69
C GLN A 306 -4.95 18.18 3.85
N PRO A 307 -5.32 19.34 4.44
CA PRO A 307 -5.45 20.58 3.68
C PRO A 307 -4.17 21.01 2.95
N CYS A 308 -2.99 20.66 3.47
CA CYS A 308 -1.71 21.00 2.84
C CYS A 308 -1.47 20.28 1.51
N VAL A 309 -2.11 19.12 1.25
CA VAL A 309 -1.90 18.35 0.02
C VAL A 309 -2.86 18.74 -1.10
N PHE A 310 -4.01 19.38 -0.79
CA PHE A 310 -5.03 19.74 -1.78
C PHE A 310 -4.50 20.49 -3.01
N PRO A 311 -3.60 21.50 -2.89
CA PRO A 311 -3.06 22.20 -4.05
C PRO A 311 -2.31 21.30 -5.05
N TYR A 312 -1.83 20.14 -4.61
CA TYR A 312 -0.93 19.24 -5.34
C TYR A 312 -1.64 17.97 -5.84
N ILE A 313 -2.91 17.74 -5.49
CA ILE A 313 -3.68 16.57 -5.95
C ILE A 313 -3.70 16.51 -7.48
N GLY A 314 -3.94 17.65 -8.14
CA GLY A 314 -4.00 17.72 -9.60
C GLY A 314 -2.69 17.38 -10.31
N SER A 315 -1.56 17.90 -9.82
CA SER A 315 -0.25 17.70 -10.45
C SER A 315 0.36 16.34 -10.16
N SER A 316 0.11 15.77 -8.99
CA SER A 316 0.67 14.47 -8.57
C SER A 316 0.06 13.26 -9.29
N ARG A 317 -1.17 13.40 -9.82
CA ARG A 317 -1.93 12.30 -10.46
C ARG A 317 -2.13 11.08 -9.56
N VAL A 318 -2.07 11.27 -8.23
CA VAL A 318 -2.13 10.19 -7.24
C VAL A 318 -3.40 9.35 -7.35
N PHE A 319 -4.56 9.95 -7.65
CA PHE A 319 -5.81 9.19 -7.83
C PHE A 319 -5.79 8.35 -9.10
N GLU A 320 -5.13 8.79 -10.17
CA GLU A 320 -4.98 7.94 -11.36
C GLU A 320 -4.18 6.69 -11.04
N HIS A 321 -3.10 6.82 -10.26
CA HIS A 321 -2.29 5.69 -9.80
C HIS A 321 -3.10 4.75 -8.89
N MET A 322 -3.86 5.29 -7.95
CA MET A 322 -4.76 4.50 -7.10
C MET A 322 -5.82 3.75 -7.91
N ILE A 323 -6.48 4.42 -8.86
CA ILE A 323 -7.48 3.78 -9.74
C ILE A 323 -6.85 2.66 -10.54
N ALA A 324 -5.67 2.89 -11.14
CA ALA A 324 -4.97 1.88 -11.92
C ALA A 324 -4.57 0.66 -11.08
N ALA A 325 -4.06 0.88 -9.87
CA ALA A 325 -3.70 -0.19 -8.94
C ALA A 325 -4.92 -1.04 -8.54
N ILE A 326 -6.03 -0.39 -8.19
CA ILE A 326 -7.28 -1.09 -7.85
C ILE A 326 -7.85 -1.83 -9.06
N ASP A 327 -7.76 -1.24 -10.24
CA ASP A 327 -8.21 -1.87 -11.49
C ASP A 327 -7.42 -3.14 -11.80
N GLU A 328 -6.10 -3.09 -11.62
CA GLU A 328 -5.23 -4.24 -11.79
C GLU A 328 -5.56 -5.34 -10.77
N HIS A 329 -5.70 -4.98 -9.50
CA HIS A 329 -6.05 -5.91 -8.43
C HIS A 329 -7.45 -6.56 -8.62
N ALA A 330 -8.44 -5.77 -9.05
CA ALA A 330 -9.76 -6.30 -9.37
C ALA A 330 -9.72 -7.29 -10.55
N ALA A 331 -8.84 -7.04 -11.52
CA ALA A 331 -8.65 -7.91 -12.67
C ALA A 331 -7.90 -9.22 -12.30
N SER A 332 -6.93 -9.18 -11.38
CA SER A 332 -6.17 -10.36 -10.95
C SER A 332 -7.04 -11.35 -10.17
N THR A 333 -7.96 -10.85 -9.34
CA THR A 333 -8.80 -11.71 -8.49
C THR A 333 -10.04 -12.28 -9.18
N ALA A 334 -10.56 -11.60 -10.22
CA ALA A 334 -11.83 -11.92 -10.87
C ALA A 334 -13.05 -12.03 -9.91
N VAL A 335 -12.93 -11.51 -8.68
CA VAL A 335 -13.97 -11.54 -7.65
C VAL A 335 -14.50 -10.12 -7.44
N ALA A 336 -15.73 -9.86 -7.92
CA ALA A 336 -16.38 -8.54 -7.84
C ALA A 336 -16.42 -7.97 -6.40
N ARG A 337 -16.55 -8.83 -5.38
CA ARG A 337 -16.52 -8.42 -3.97
C ARG A 337 -15.20 -7.77 -3.56
N VAL A 338 -14.07 -8.28 -4.06
CA VAL A 338 -12.74 -7.72 -3.76
C VAL A 338 -12.58 -6.35 -4.42
N GLY A 339 -12.95 -6.26 -5.71
CA GLY A 339 -12.96 -4.99 -6.45
C GLY A 339 -13.83 -3.93 -5.78
N TRP A 340 -15.04 -4.30 -5.36
CA TRP A 340 -15.95 -3.42 -4.63
C TRP A 340 -15.33 -2.89 -3.33
N LYS A 341 -14.76 -3.78 -2.50
CA LYS A 341 -14.17 -3.40 -1.22
C LYS A 341 -13.08 -2.34 -1.40
N SER A 342 -12.16 -2.53 -2.33
CA SER A 342 -11.06 -1.58 -2.59
C SER A 342 -11.59 -0.26 -3.16
N ARG A 343 -12.55 -0.29 -4.09
CA ARG A 343 -13.15 0.92 -4.64
C ARG A 343 -13.97 1.70 -3.63
N ARG A 344 -14.63 1.02 -2.69
CA ARG A 344 -15.37 1.67 -1.60
C ARG A 344 -14.46 2.60 -0.81
N TYR A 345 -13.28 2.12 -0.39
CA TYR A 345 -12.31 2.98 0.31
C TYR A 345 -11.91 4.19 -0.54
N LEU A 346 -11.62 3.99 -1.82
CA LEU A 346 -11.27 5.09 -2.70
C LEU A 346 -12.43 6.08 -2.89
N LEU A 347 -13.68 5.61 -2.95
CA LEU A 347 -14.86 6.47 -3.02
C LEU A 347 -15.06 7.28 -1.73
N THR A 348 -14.81 6.69 -0.57
CA THR A 348 -14.81 7.43 0.71
C THR A 348 -13.77 8.55 0.67
N THR A 349 -12.56 8.27 0.17
CA THR A 349 -11.51 9.29 0.00
C THR A 349 -11.93 10.38 -0.98
N VAL A 350 -12.48 10.02 -2.14
CA VAL A 350 -13.01 10.97 -3.13
C VAL A 350 -14.09 11.86 -2.52
N GLY A 351 -15.02 11.27 -1.75
CA GLY A 351 -16.09 12.00 -1.08
C GLY A 351 -15.56 12.98 -0.04
N SER A 352 -14.56 12.56 0.74
CA SER A 352 -13.93 13.41 1.77
C SER A 352 -13.16 14.58 1.13
N VAL A 353 -12.32 14.30 0.12
CA VAL A 353 -11.57 15.35 -0.61
C VAL A 353 -12.52 16.31 -1.32
N THR A 354 -13.60 15.82 -1.91
CA THR A 354 -14.60 16.68 -2.59
C THR A 354 -15.36 17.56 -1.61
N GLY A 355 -15.65 17.05 -0.41
CA GLY A 355 -16.36 17.79 0.64
C GLY A 355 -15.49 18.83 1.36
N GLU A 356 -14.20 18.55 1.55
CA GLU A 356 -13.30 19.40 2.34
C GLU A 356 -12.47 20.39 1.50
N ALA A 357 -12.07 20.03 0.28
CA ALA A 357 -11.21 20.86 -0.54
C ALA A 357 -12.00 21.89 -1.37
N PRO A 358 -11.41 23.07 -1.66
CA PRO A 358 -11.97 23.98 -2.67
C PRO A 358 -12.18 23.27 -4.01
N PHE A 359 -13.21 23.63 -4.77
CA PHE A 359 -13.55 22.97 -6.04
C PHE A 359 -12.36 22.77 -6.99
N SER A 360 -11.47 23.78 -7.11
CA SER A 360 -10.29 23.75 -7.98
C SER A 360 -9.17 22.82 -7.50
N GLN A 361 -9.22 22.37 -6.24
CA GLN A 361 -8.22 21.51 -5.59
C GLN A 361 -8.78 20.13 -5.23
N GLY A 362 -10.09 19.98 -5.11
CA GLY A 362 -10.78 18.69 -4.92
C GLY A 362 -11.43 18.19 -6.21
N ALA A 363 -12.68 18.58 -6.44
CA ALA A 363 -13.51 18.03 -7.52
C ALA A 363 -12.90 18.17 -8.93
N ASP A 364 -12.32 19.32 -9.30
CA ASP A 364 -11.74 19.54 -10.64
C ASP A 364 -10.59 18.55 -10.94
N PRO A 365 -9.53 18.46 -10.10
CA PRO A 365 -8.52 17.41 -10.21
C PRO A 365 -9.09 16.00 -10.31
N LEU A 366 -10.07 15.64 -9.47
CA LEU A 366 -10.65 14.29 -9.44
C LEU A 366 -11.40 13.94 -10.73
N ILE A 367 -12.11 14.91 -11.33
CA ILE A 367 -12.73 14.75 -12.66
C ILE A 367 -11.66 14.44 -13.70
N ARG A 368 -10.54 15.18 -13.69
CA ARG A 368 -9.43 14.98 -14.64
C ARG A 368 -8.74 13.64 -14.47
N GLN A 369 -8.73 13.10 -13.25
CA GLN A 369 -8.10 11.84 -12.91
C GLN A 369 -9.05 10.62 -13.04
N GLY A 370 -10.26 10.82 -13.61
CA GLY A 370 -11.13 9.72 -14.02
C GLY A 370 -12.10 9.25 -12.94
N VAL A 371 -12.61 10.15 -12.09
CA VAL A 371 -13.63 9.79 -11.08
C VAL A 371 -14.91 9.18 -11.67
N VAL A 372 -15.31 9.58 -12.89
CA VAL A 372 -16.48 8.98 -13.58
C VAL A 372 -16.27 7.49 -13.82
N ARG A 373 -15.08 7.12 -14.32
CA ARG A 373 -14.68 5.73 -14.53
C ARG A 373 -14.69 4.96 -13.21
N LEU A 374 -14.20 5.58 -12.12
CA LEU A 374 -14.25 4.98 -10.78
C LEU A 374 -15.70 4.73 -10.35
N LEU A 375 -16.58 5.72 -10.42
CA LEU A 375 -18.00 5.59 -10.03
C LEU A 375 -18.71 4.49 -10.84
N ALA A 376 -18.49 4.45 -12.15
CA ALA A 376 -19.05 3.44 -13.05
C ALA A 376 -18.61 2.01 -12.67
N ARG A 377 -17.30 1.79 -12.50
CA ARG A 377 -16.76 0.47 -12.12
C ARG A 377 -17.18 0.05 -10.73
N SER A 378 -17.24 1.01 -9.80
CA SER A 378 -17.71 0.76 -8.43
C SER A 378 -19.17 0.31 -8.41
N ALA A 379 -20.04 0.97 -9.18
CA ALA A 379 -21.46 0.57 -9.30
C ALA A 379 -21.59 -0.87 -9.80
N MET A 380 -20.77 -1.23 -10.78
CA MET A 380 -20.72 -2.57 -11.37
C MET A 380 -20.25 -3.61 -10.37
N ASP A 381 -19.07 -3.41 -9.78
CA ASP A 381 -18.49 -4.35 -8.81
C ASP A 381 -19.44 -4.57 -7.63
N ALA A 382 -20.06 -3.49 -7.16
CA ALA A 382 -21.07 -3.55 -6.12
C ALA A 382 -22.29 -4.38 -6.57
N ALA A 383 -22.89 -4.08 -7.73
CA ALA A 383 -24.06 -4.81 -8.23
C ALA A 383 -23.80 -6.31 -8.46
N TYR A 384 -22.59 -6.69 -8.86
CA TYR A 384 -22.21 -8.09 -9.06
C TYR A 384 -21.74 -8.81 -7.79
N SER A 385 -21.59 -8.11 -6.67
CA SER A 385 -21.23 -8.71 -5.38
C SER A 385 -22.45 -9.37 -4.72
N SER A 386 -22.90 -10.50 -5.28
CA SER A 386 -24.11 -11.23 -4.88
C SER A 386 -24.15 -11.81 -3.45
N ASN A 387 -23.08 -11.63 -2.65
CA ASN A 387 -22.87 -12.24 -1.33
C ASN A 387 -22.19 -11.28 -0.34
N ILE A 388 -22.51 -9.99 -0.34
CA ILE A 388 -22.14 -9.16 0.80
C ILE A 388 -23.04 -9.62 1.97
N SER A 389 -22.43 -10.07 3.07
CA SER A 389 -23.17 -10.48 4.27
C SER A 389 -24.02 -9.34 4.81
N ALA A 390 -25.18 -9.63 5.40
CA ALA A 390 -26.07 -8.62 5.98
C ALA A 390 -25.35 -7.60 6.91
N THR A 391 -24.29 -8.02 7.60
CA THR A 391 -23.46 -7.18 8.48
C THR A 391 -22.50 -6.23 7.75
N ASP A 392 -22.16 -6.51 6.50
CA ASP A 392 -21.27 -5.69 5.64
C ASP A 392 -22.11 -4.89 4.62
N ASN A 393 -23.44 -5.10 4.59
CA ASN A 393 -24.34 -4.63 3.54
C ASN A 393 -24.71 -3.15 3.68
N GLN A 394 -25.15 -2.68 4.84
CA GLN A 394 -25.87 -1.40 4.90
C GLN A 394 -24.94 -0.18 4.77
N MET A 395 -23.83 -0.13 5.51
CA MET A 395 -22.84 0.96 5.40
C MET A 395 -22.03 0.94 4.09
N SER A 396 -22.19 -0.08 3.24
CA SER A 396 -21.36 -0.20 2.02
C SER A 396 -21.88 0.62 0.85
N TRP A 397 -23.19 0.67 0.64
CA TRP A 397 -23.80 1.27 -0.56
C TRP A 397 -23.91 2.79 -0.48
N ASP A 398 -24.14 3.31 0.72
CA ASP A 398 -24.29 4.75 0.98
C ASP A 398 -23.07 5.52 0.49
N VAL A 399 -21.87 4.95 0.64
CA VAL A 399 -20.61 5.54 0.15
C VAL A 399 -20.68 5.84 -1.35
N TRP A 400 -21.24 4.94 -2.16
CA TRP A 400 -21.37 5.17 -3.60
C TRP A 400 -22.48 6.17 -3.90
N VAL A 401 -23.63 6.08 -3.22
CA VAL A 401 -24.76 6.99 -3.41
C VAL A 401 -24.35 8.42 -3.08
N ASP A 402 -23.67 8.62 -1.95
CA ASP A 402 -23.12 9.91 -1.53
C ASP A 402 -22.13 10.45 -2.54
N ALA A 403 -21.18 9.63 -3.00
CA ALA A 403 -20.22 10.04 -4.02
C ALA A 403 -20.93 10.46 -5.32
N VAL A 404 -21.90 9.69 -5.81
CA VAL A 404 -22.67 10.05 -7.01
C VAL A 404 -23.46 11.35 -6.80
N ASN A 405 -24.14 11.50 -5.67
CA ASN A 405 -24.90 12.70 -5.35
C ASN A 405 -24.02 13.97 -5.30
N GLN A 406 -22.80 13.86 -4.75
CA GLN A 406 -21.84 14.95 -4.80
C GLN A 406 -21.50 15.34 -6.25
N TYR A 407 -21.24 14.37 -7.13
CA TYR A 407 -20.90 14.64 -8.53
C TYR A 407 -22.09 15.10 -9.39
N ILE A 408 -23.32 14.68 -9.04
CA ILE A 408 -24.56 15.27 -9.55
C ILE A 408 -24.60 16.76 -9.19
N ALA A 409 -24.41 17.12 -7.92
CA ALA A 409 -24.37 18.52 -7.50
C ALA A 409 -23.27 19.31 -8.24
N MET A 410 -22.07 18.75 -8.39
CA MET A 410 -20.96 19.38 -9.11
C MET A 410 -21.27 19.62 -10.60
N SER A 411 -21.95 18.68 -11.27
CA SER A 411 -22.39 18.89 -12.66
C SER A 411 -23.37 20.04 -12.78
N GLY A 412 -24.32 20.18 -11.85
CA GLY A 412 -25.24 21.32 -11.78
C GLY A 412 -24.49 22.65 -11.65
N VAL A 413 -23.52 22.72 -10.74
CA VAL A 413 -22.66 23.90 -10.55
C VAL A 413 -21.85 24.23 -11.81
N LEU A 414 -21.29 23.23 -12.49
CA LEU A 414 -20.52 23.42 -13.71
C LEU A 414 -21.38 23.96 -14.87
N HIS A 415 -22.59 23.44 -15.04
CA HIS A 415 -23.54 23.96 -16.02
C HIS A 415 -23.99 25.38 -15.69
N PHE A 416 -24.29 25.67 -14.41
CA PHE A 416 -24.66 27.01 -13.98
C PHE A 416 -23.55 28.03 -14.28
N ARG A 417 -22.30 27.74 -13.89
CA ARG A 417 -21.14 28.60 -14.17
C ARG A 417 -20.95 28.87 -15.67
N GLN A 418 -21.21 27.86 -16.50
CA GLN A 418 -21.14 28.02 -17.95
C GLN A 418 -22.22 28.94 -18.49
N GLN A 419 -23.45 28.87 -17.95
CA GLN A 419 -24.56 29.71 -18.36
C GLN A 419 -24.38 31.18 -17.93
N THR A 420 -23.77 31.42 -16.77
CA THR A 420 -23.58 32.77 -16.22
C THR A 420 -22.33 33.50 -16.72
N ALA A 421 -21.38 32.81 -17.36
CA ALA A 421 -20.14 33.43 -17.82
C ALA A 421 -20.41 34.40 -18.99
N PRO A 422 -20.22 35.73 -18.84
CA PRO A 422 -20.46 36.69 -19.90
C PRO A 422 -19.46 36.45 -21.03
N ASN A 423 -19.93 36.13 -22.23
CA ASN A 423 -19.06 36.02 -23.39
C ASN A 423 -19.20 37.23 -24.32
N LYS A 424 -18.06 37.81 -24.71
CA LYS A 424 -17.98 38.94 -25.66
C LYS A 424 -18.63 38.63 -27.01
N ASP A 425 -18.72 37.35 -27.38
CA ASP A 425 -19.26 36.89 -28.67
C ASP A 425 -20.67 36.26 -28.57
N ASN A 426 -21.41 36.43 -27.47
CA ASN A 426 -22.73 35.81 -27.22
C ASN A 426 -22.78 34.27 -27.32
N LYS A 427 -21.67 33.56 -27.52
CA LYS A 427 -21.59 32.09 -27.50
C LYS A 427 -21.01 31.64 -26.17
N PRO A 428 -21.62 30.77 -25.37
CA PRO A 428 -21.01 30.33 -24.11
C PRO A 428 -19.70 29.57 -24.35
N LYS A 429 -18.57 30.07 -23.83
CA LYS A 429 -17.28 29.35 -23.88
C LYS A 429 -17.35 28.17 -22.92
N ARG A 430 -17.68 26.99 -23.44
CA ARG A 430 -17.66 25.71 -22.69
C ARG A 430 -16.31 25.56 -21.97
N SER A 431 -16.32 25.37 -20.65
CA SER A 431 -15.09 25.10 -19.90
C SER A 431 -14.47 23.79 -20.36
N THR A 432 -13.13 23.73 -20.43
CA THR A 432 -12.40 22.50 -20.81
C THR A 432 -12.75 21.35 -19.87
N LEU A 433 -12.98 21.65 -18.58
CA LEU A 433 -13.37 20.67 -17.58
C LEU A 433 -14.75 20.06 -17.87
N LEU A 434 -15.76 20.89 -18.18
CA LEU A 434 -17.10 20.36 -18.47
C LEU A 434 -17.09 19.48 -19.72
N LYS A 435 -16.35 19.86 -20.77
CA LYS A 435 -16.19 19.01 -21.97
C LYS A 435 -15.58 17.66 -21.63
N LEU A 436 -14.57 17.64 -20.76
CA LEU A 436 -13.94 16.40 -20.31
C LEU A 436 -14.95 15.56 -19.51
N PHE A 437 -15.69 16.18 -18.60
CA PHE A 437 -16.68 15.51 -17.77
C PHE A 437 -17.83 14.92 -18.61
N GLU A 438 -18.37 15.68 -19.56
CA GLU A 438 -19.37 15.23 -20.53
C GLU A 438 -18.86 14.05 -21.38
N LYS A 439 -17.59 14.12 -21.82
CA LYS A 439 -16.98 13.06 -22.62
C LYS A 439 -16.87 11.76 -21.82
N GLU A 440 -16.31 11.81 -20.62
CA GLU A 440 -16.18 10.64 -19.73
C GLU A 440 -17.56 10.04 -19.41
N MET A 441 -18.54 10.89 -19.10
CA MET A 441 -19.92 10.43 -18.85
C MET A 441 -20.52 9.72 -20.05
N ARG A 442 -20.39 10.23 -21.27
CA ARG A 442 -20.84 9.52 -22.49
C ARG A 442 -20.18 8.16 -22.65
N THR A 443 -18.87 8.07 -22.35
CA THR A 443 -18.12 6.82 -22.46
C THR A 443 -18.62 5.74 -21.50
N PHE A 444 -18.98 6.09 -20.27
CA PHE A 444 -19.29 5.10 -19.23
C PHE A 444 -20.77 4.97 -18.86
N TRP A 445 -21.61 5.97 -19.17
CA TRP A 445 -22.96 6.05 -18.63
C TRP A 445 -23.86 4.90 -19.09
N TYR A 446 -24.12 4.78 -20.40
CA TYR A 446 -25.03 3.75 -20.91
C TYR A 446 -24.50 2.32 -20.75
N PRO A 447 -23.20 2.01 -20.99
CA PRO A 447 -22.66 0.68 -20.72
C PRO A 447 -22.90 0.22 -19.28
N THR A 448 -22.68 1.11 -18.31
CA THR A 448 -22.91 0.84 -16.89
C THR A 448 -24.39 0.66 -16.59
N LEU A 449 -25.26 1.56 -17.09
CA LEU A 449 -26.71 1.45 -16.90
C LEU A 449 -27.28 0.14 -17.47
N PHE A 450 -26.83 -0.24 -18.67
CA PHE A 450 -27.21 -1.49 -19.32
C PHE A 450 -26.85 -2.71 -18.45
N ALA A 451 -25.62 -2.73 -17.93
CA ALA A 451 -25.15 -3.85 -17.13
C ALA A 451 -25.78 -3.89 -15.73
N LEU A 452 -25.96 -2.74 -15.06
CA LEU A 452 -26.72 -2.65 -13.82
C LEU A 452 -28.11 -3.26 -14.00
N ARG A 453 -28.84 -2.88 -15.06
CA ARG A 453 -30.20 -3.40 -15.33
C ARG A 453 -30.23 -4.92 -15.58
N ALA A 454 -29.14 -5.52 -16.07
CA ALA A 454 -29.06 -6.96 -16.32
C ALA A 454 -28.93 -7.83 -15.05
N VAL A 455 -28.49 -7.26 -13.92
CA VAL A 455 -28.43 -7.96 -12.61
C VAL A 455 -29.86 -8.25 -12.09
N PRO A 456 -30.13 -9.27 -11.25
CA PRO A 456 -31.44 -9.41 -10.59
C PRO A 456 -31.84 -8.16 -9.79
N HIS A 457 -33.14 -7.89 -9.65
CA HIS A 457 -33.62 -6.69 -8.95
C HIS A 457 -33.46 -6.82 -7.42
N SER A 458 -33.00 -5.74 -6.78
CA SER A 458 -32.99 -5.51 -5.34
C SER A 458 -33.20 -4.02 -5.07
N GLU A 459 -33.58 -3.66 -3.84
CA GLU A 459 -33.77 -2.25 -3.44
C GLU A 459 -32.47 -1.45 -3.57
N GLN A 460 -31.34 -2.01 -3.13
CA GLN A 460 -30.02 -1.38 -3.24
C GLN A 460 -29.63 -1.16 -4.70
N LYS A 461 -29.93 -2.13 -5.55
CA LYS A 461 -29.67 -2.02 -6.99
C LYS A 461 -30.59 -0.96 -7.63
N ALA A 462 -31.84 -0.84 -7.18
CA ALA A 462 -32.73 0.21 -7.66
C ALA A 462 -32.10 1.60 -7.40
N ALA A 463 -31.58 1.83 -6.19
CA ALA A 463 -30.87 3.07 -5.86
C ALA A 463 -29.64 3.33 -6.76
N LEU A 464 -28.82 2.31 -7.08
CA LEU A 464 -27.72 2.46 -8.04
C LEU A 464 -28.21 2.85 -9.44
N VAL A 465 -29.25 2.18 -9.92
CA VAL A 465 -29.80 2.40 -11.27
C VAL A 465 -30.37 3.81 -11.36
N ASP A 466 -31.12 4.24 -10.35
CA ASP A 466 -31.77 5.54 -10.30
C ASP A 466 -30.73 6.66 -10.17
N GLY A 467 -29.79 6.54 -9.23
CA GLY A 467 -28.71 7.53 -9.06
C GLY A 467 -27.83 7.67 -10.29
N TRP A 468 -27.46 6.55 -10.94
CA TRP A 468 -26.67 6.58 -12.16
C TRP A 468 -27.46 7.14 -13.36
N PHE A 469 -28.75 6.81 -13.47
CA PHE A 469 -29.63 7.36 -14.50
C PHE A 469 -29.80 8.87 -14.35
N ASP A 470 -30.08 9.35 -13.14
CA ASP A 470 -30.24 10.76 -12.82
C ASP A 470 -28.96 11.56 -13.11
N PHE A 471 -27.79 10.97 -12.83
CA PHE A 471 -26.51 11.58 -13.16
C PHE A 471 -26.34 11.81 -14.67
N GLY A 472 -26.63 10.81 -15.51
CA GLY A 472 -26.58 10.99 -16.96
C GLY A 472 -27.61 11.99 -17.49
N ARG A 473 -28.84 11.97 -16.94
CA ARG A 473 -29.88 12.93 -17.30
C ARG A 473 -29.44 14.37 -17.02
N LEU A 474 -28.83 14.62 -15.86
CA LEU A 474 -28.33 15.95 -15.50
C LEU A 474 -27.18 16.41 -16.42
N MET A 475 -26.36 15.47 -16.89
CA MET A 475 -25.32 15.70 -17.91
C MET A 475 -25.87 15.86 -19.34
N GLY A 476 -27.20 15.91 -19.51
CA GLY A 476 -27.85 16.07 -20.81
C GLY A 476 -27.75 14.83 -21.70
N LEU A 477 -27.58 13.65 -21.12
CA LEU A 477 -27.59 12.38 -21.86
C LEU A 477 -29.02 11.88 -22.03
N VAL A 478 -29.35 11.47 -23.25
CA VAL A 478 -30.65 10.88 -23.58
C VAL A 478 -30.46 9.38 -23.78
N GLU A 479 -31.20 8.58 -23.01
CA GLU A 479 -31.00 7.12 -22.99
C GLU A 479 -31.13 6.48 -24.37
N SER A 480 -32.12 6.89 -25.17
CA SER A 480 -32.32 6.35 -26.53
C SER A 480 -31.12 6.57 -27.44
N ASP A 481 -30.48 7.73 -27.32
CA ASP A 481 -29.40 8.16 -28.19
C ASP A 481 -28.11 7.45 -27.80
N GLU A 482 -27.80 7.44 -26.51
CA GLU A 482 -26.64 6.73 -25.96
C GLU A 482 -26.77 5.21 -26.15
N ARG A 483 -27.99 4.66 -26.04
CA ARG A 483 -28.28 3.26 -26.42
C ARG A 483 -27.95 2.99 -27.87
N ALA A 484 -28.37 3.87 -28.79
CA ALA A 484 -28.11 3.70 -30.21
C ALA A 484 -26.63 3.83 -30.55
N VAL A 485 -25.88 4.69 -29.86
CA VAL A 485 -24.41 4.77 -29.96
C VAL A 485 -23.78 3.47 -29.45
N PHE A 486 -24.11 3.04 -28.24
CA PHE A 486 -23.57 1.82 -27.64
C PHE A 486 -23.86 0.58 -28.48
N GLU A 487 -25.09 0.41 -28.99
CA GLU A 487 -25.44 -0.72 -29.84
C GLU A 487 -24.75 -0.68 -31.22
N ARG A 488 -24.42 0.50 -31.74
CA ARG A 488 -23.58 0.62 -32.94
C ARG A 488 -22.13 0.23 -32.63
N GLU A 489 -21.60 0.68 -31.50
CA GLU A 489 -20.23 0.40 -31.08
C GLU A 489 -20.03 -1.07 -30.75
N ARG A 490 -20.94 -1.67 -29.97
CA ARG A 490 -20.94 -3.09 -29.60
C ARG A 490 -20.90 -4.02 -30.82
N LYS A 491 -21.48 -3.60 -31.95
CA LYS A 491 -21.42 -4.36 -33.22
C LYS A 491 -20.02 -4.43 -33.84
N MET A 492 -19.07 -3.62 -33.37
CA MET A 492 -17.68 -3.56 -33.83
C MET A 492 -16.72 -4.40 -32.97
N TYR A 493 -17.21 -5.12 -31.95
CA TYR A 493 -16.42 -5.96 -31.05
C TYR A 493 -16.83 -7.43 -31.12
N CYS A 494 -15.85 -8.32 -30.92
CA CYS A 494 -16.05 -9.76 -30.95
C CYS A 494 -16.74 -10.17 -29.64
N SER A 495 -17.76 -11.01 -29.73
CA SER A 495 -18.50 -11.48 -28.56
C SER A 495 -17.74 -12.58 -27.80
N TRP A 496 -16.72 -13.19 -28.41
CA TRP A 496 -15.87 -14.17 -27.75
C TRP A 496 -14.89 -13.48 -26.79
N ARG A 497 -15.07 -13.67 -25.48
CA ARG A 497 -14.32 -12.94 -24.43
C ARG A 497 -12.80 -13.11 -24.51
N ALA A 498 -12.31 -14.27 -24.94
CA ALA A 498 -10.87 -14.54 -25.09
C ALA A 498 -10.28 -14.03 -26.42
N CYS A 499 -11.06 -13.35 -27.26
CA CYS A 499 -10.57 -12.72 -28.50
C CYS A 499 -9.99 -11.33 -28.20
N GLU A 500 -8.86 -10.97 -28.82
CA GLU A 500 -8.30 -9.61 -28.72
C GLU A 500 -9.30 -8.52 -29.19
N TYR A 501 -10.16 -8.86 -30.15
CA TYR A 501 -11.19 -7.95 -30.67
C TYR A 501 -12.43 -7.88 -29.77
N HIS A 502 -12.45 -8.57 -28.63
CA HIS A 502 -13.47 -8.35 -27.61
C HIS A 502 -13.33 -6.95 -26.98
N VAL A 503 -12.09 -6.49 -26.83
CA VAL A 503 -11.75 -5.19 -26.26
C VAL A 503 -11.23 -4.20 -27.31
N ARG A 504 -10.72 -4.70 -28.45
CA ARG A 504 -10.28 -3.88 -29.58
C ARG A 504 -11.28 -3.89 -30.71
N LYS A 505 -11.47 -2.75 -31.38
CA LYS A 505 -12.29 -2.67 -32.59
C LYS A 505 -11.70 -3.57 -33.68
N ALA A 506 -12.51 -4.47 -34.25
CA ALA A 506 -12.04 -5.27 -35.38
C ALA A 506 -11.89 -4.39 -36.63
N GLN A 507 -10.81 -4.63 -37.38
CA GLN A 507 -10.56 -3.96 -38.66
C GLN A 507 -11.43 -4.54 -39.78
N SER A 508 -11.83 -5.82 -39.65
CA SER A 508 -12.63 -6.54 -40.63
C SER A 508 -14.11 -6.56 -40.27
N GLY A 509 -14.96 -6.84 -41.27
CA GLY A 509 -16.40 -6.99 -41.08
C GLY A 509 -16.73 -8.13 -40.12
N MET A 510 -17.55 -7.83 -39.11
CA MET A 510 -17.95 -8.79 -38.09
C MET A 510 -19.06 -9.73 -38.59
N ARG A 511 -18.91 -11.02 -38.33
CA ARG A 511 -19.91 -12.06 -38.67
C ARG A 511 -20.97 -12.13 -37.58
N VAL A 512 -22.23 -12.04 -37.96
CA VAL A 512 -23.36 -12.18 -37.04
C VAL A 512 -23.64 -13.66 -36.77
N CYS A 513 -23.98 -14.02 -35.54
CA CYS A 513 -24.46 -15.38 -35.24
C CYS A 513 -25.73 -15.68 -36.07
N ALA A 514 -25.67 -16.69 -36.93
CA ALA A 514 -26.80 -17.13 -37.75
C ALA A 514 -27.97 -17.74 -36.92
N GLY A 515 -27.76 -17.94 -35.62
CA GLY A 515 -28.78 -18.37 -34.67
C GLY A 515 -29.61 -17.19 -34.17
N CYS A 516 -29.04 -16.38 -33.28
CA CYS A 516 -29.78 -15.30 -32.61
C CYS A 516 -29.74 -13.95 -33.32
N GLY A 517 -28.77 -13.68 -34.21
CA GLY A 517 -28.59 -12.35 -34.79
C GLY A 517 -27.98 -11.29 -33.85
N GLU A 518 -27.85 -11.60 -32.55
CA GLU A 518 -27.51 -10.63 -31.50
C GLU A 518 -25.99 -10.48 -31.31
N VAL A 519 -25.24 -11.59 -31.31
CA VAL A 519 -23.78 -11.60 -31.08
C VAL A 519 -23.00 -11.61 -32.39
N ARG A 520 -21.77 -11.09 -32.34
CA ARG A 520 -20.90 -10.90 -33.51
C ARG A 520 -19.49 -11.41 -33.27
N TYR A 521 -18.85 -11.94 -34.29
CA TYR A 521 -17.53 -12.56 -34.20
C TYR A 521 -16.60 -12.04 -35.29
N CYS A 522 -15.33 -11.81 -34.96
CA CYS A 522 -14.32 -11.44 -35.96
C CYS A 522 -14.02 -12.59 -36.94
N SER A 523 -14.29 -13.84 -36.54
CA SER A 523 -13.94 -15.02 -37.31
C SER A 523 -14.82 -16.23 -36.94
N ARG A 524 -14.90 -17.22 -37.84
CA ARG A 524 -15.59 -18.50 -37.58
C ARG A 524 -14.97 -19.26 -36.38
N PRO A 525 -13.64 -19.29 -36.19
CA PRO A 525 -13.04 -19.87 -34.99
C PRO A 525 -13.54 -19.23 -33.69
N CYS A 526 -13.66 -17.90 -33.60
CA CYS A 526 -14.20 -17.24 -32.41
C CYS A 526 -15.66 -17.61 -32.15
N GLN A 527 -16.47 -17.71 -33.20
CA GLN A 527 -17.84 -18.21 -33.07
C GLN A 527 -17.89 -19.64 -32.51
N GLN A 528 -17.04 -20.54 -33.00
CA GLN A 528 -17.01 -21.93 -32.55
C GLN A 528 -16.51 -22.09 -31.12
N LYS A 529 -15.51 -21.29 -30.71
CA LYS A 529 -15.03 -21.24 -29.33
C LYS A 529 -16.11 -20.69 -28.40
N ASP A 530 -16.71 -19.55 -28.72
CA ASP A 530 -17.80 -18.99 -27.90
C ASP A 530 -19.02 -19.91 -27.82
N TRP A 531 -19.31 -20.66 -28.89
CA TRP A 531 -20.36 -21.66 -28.90
C TRP A 531 -20.15 -22.78 -27.89
N LYS A 532 -18.91 -23.30 -27.79
CA LYS A 532 -18.56 -24.45 -26.94
C LYS A 532 -18.09 -24.01 -25.55
N GLU A 533 -17.08 -23.15 -25.51
CA GLU A 533 -16.39 -22.68 -24.30
C GLU A 533 -17.15 -21.50 -23.66
N GLY A 534 -17.67 -20.59 -24.47
CA GLY A 534 -18.44 -19.42 -24.01
C GLY A 534 -19.89 -19.70 -23.64
N LYS A 535 -20.33 -20.96 -23.81
CA LYS A 535 -21.70 -21.42 -23.55
C LYS A 535 -22.76 -20.62 -24.32
N HIS A 536 -22.39 -20.00 -25.46
CA HIS A 536 -23.36 -19.27 -26.28
C HIS A 536 -24.50 -20.20 -26.75
N LYS A 537 -24.22 -21.50 -26.92
CA LYS A 537 -25.22 -22.52 -27.22
C LYS A 537 -26.42 -22.49 -26.27
N ASP A 538 -26.21 -22.23 -24.98
CA ASP A 538 -27.26 -22.33 -23.94
C ASP A 538 -28.20 -21.11 -23.95
N VAL A 539 -27.70 -19.97 -24.43
CA VAL A 539 -28.43 -18.69 -24.50
C VAL A 539 -28.97 -18.36 -25.88
N CYS A 540 -28.57 -19.10 -26.92
CA CYS A 540 -28.97 -18.84 -28.30
C CYS A 540 -30.46 -19.20 -28.53
N LYS A 541 -31.32 -18.18 -28.64
CA LYS A 541 -32.79 -18.30 -28.78
C LYS A 541 -33.26 -19.31 -29.82
N ARG A 542 -32.61 -19.38 -31.00
CA ARG A 542 -33.00 -20.32 -32.07
C ARG A 542 -33.01 -21.79 -31.64
N LEU A 543 -32.16 -22.20 -30.69
CA LEU A 543 -32.14 -23.58 -30.20
C LEU A 543 -33.26 -23.88 -29.20
N LYS A 544 -33.84 -22.86 -28.57
CA LYS A 544 -34.97 -23.04 -27.65
C LYS A 544 -36.30 -23.01 -28.37
N ASP A 545 -36.44 -22.22 -29.43
CA ASP A 545 -37.75 -21.92 -30.02
C ASP A 545 -38.08 -22.71 -31.30
N ALA A 546 -37.13 -23.43 -31.91
CA ALA A 546 -37.38 -24.14 -33.18
C ALA A 546 -37.13 -25.66 -33.08
N PRO A 547 -38.12 -26.52 -33.42
CA PRO A 547 -37.86 -27.92 -33.72
C PRO A 547 -36.82 -28.01 -34.84
N HIS A 548 -35.80 -28.83 -34.65
CA HIS A 548 -34.72 -29.00 -35.62
C HIS A 548 -35.26 -29.55 -36.94
N VAL A 549 -35.44 -28.70 -37.96
CA VAL A 549 -35.70 -29.13 -39.34
C VAL A 549 -34.34 -29.43 -39.98
N PRO A 550 -34.04 -30.70 -40.35
CA PRO A 550 -32.77 -31.05 -40.97
C PRO A 550 -32.56 -30.26 -42.26
N ARG A 551 -31.37 -29.68 -42.42
CA ARG A 551 -31.01 -28.97 -43.64
C ARG A 551 -30.82 -30.01 -44.75
N ALA A 552 -31.67 -29.98 -45.77
CA ALA A 552 -31.55 -30.85 -46.93
C ALA A 552 -30.14 -30.69 -47.53
N THR A 553 -29.40 -31.80 -47.57
CA THR A 553 -28.08 -31.92 -48.19
C THR A 553 -28.22 -31.68 -49.69
N THR A 554 -27.71 -30.55 -50.16
CA THR A 554 -27.46 -30.26 -51.59
C THR A 554 -26.01 -30.54 -51.93
#